data_AF-G4CN18-F1
#
_entry.id   AF-G4CN18-F1
#
_cell.length_a   1.000
_cell.length_b   1.000
_cell.length_c   1.000
_cell.angle_alpha   90.00
_cell.angle_beta   90.00
_cell.angle_gamma   90.00
#
_symmetry.space_group_name_H-M   'P 1'
#
loop_
_entity.id
_entity.type
_entity.pdbx_description
1 polymer ?
#
loop_
_entity_poly.entity_id
_entity_poly.type
_entity_poly.pdbx_seq_one_letter_code
_entity_poly.pdbx_strand_id
1 'polypeptide(L)' 'MADTVLKLDPRLSEFDTEKEAESYNRWLKNKVESARSAPVVSHEEALAHFEKQRIKRLERLQNAGD' A
#
# COMPACT_ATOMS: atom_id res chain seq x y z
N MET A 1 12.36 -22.65 -21.81
CA MET A 1 12.13 -23.05 -20.41
C MET A 1 10.75 -22.53 -20.06
N ALA A 2 9.76 -23.40 -19.84
CA ALA A 2 8.44 -22.95 -19.39
C ALA A 2 8.61 -22.40 -17.98
N ASP A 3 8.35 -21.11 -17.80
CA ASP A 3 8.35 -20.40 -16.51
C ASP A 3 7.23 -21.06 -15.68
N THR A 4 7.58 -22.09 -14.90
CA THR A 4 6.60 -22.90 -14.19
C THR A 4 6.24 -22.11 -12.94
N VAL A 5 5.08 -21.46 -12.97
CA VAL A 5 4.60 -20.65 -11.85
C VAL A 5 4.36 -21.54 -10.65
N LEU A 6 5.21 -21.41 -9.63
CA LEU A 6 5.07 -22.13 -8.36
C LEU A 6 3.88 -21.56 -7.59
N LYS A 7 2.81 -22.34 -7.51
CA LYS A 7 1.59 -22.02 -6.77
C LYS A 7 1.80 -22.28 -5.28
N LEU A 8 1.43 -21.33 -4.45
CA LEU A 8 1.57 -21.40 -3.00
C LEU A 8 0.29 -21.94 -2.33
N ASP A 9 0.43 -22.52 -1.13
CA ASP A 9 -0.72 -22.93 -0.32
C ASP A 9 -1.34 -21.69 0.35
N PRO A 10 -2.63 -21.39 0.12
CA PRO A 10 -3.30 -20.23 0.71
C PRO A 10 -3.42 -20.28 2.24
N ARG A 11 -3.17 -21.43 2.88
CA ARG A 11 -3.09 -21.54 4.35
C ARG A 11 -1.76 -21.05 4.90
N LEU A 12 -0.72 -20.98 4.07
CA LEU A 12 0.65 -20.59 4.45
C LEU A 12 1.04 -19.22 3.90
N SER A 13 0.45 -18.82 2.78
CA SER A 13 0.77 -17.58 2.07
C SER A 13 -0.51 -16.87 1.64
N GLU A 14 -0.50 -15.55 1.72
CA GLU A 14 -1.54 -14.68 1.18
C GLU A 14 -1.42 -14.47 -0.35
N PHE A 15 -0.30 -14.86 -0.95
CA PHE A 15 -0.06 -14.81 -2.40
C PHE A 15 -0.37 -16.15 -3.06
N ASP A 16 -0.90 -16.10 -4.28
CA ASP A 16 -1.19 -17.30 -5.07
C ASP A 16 0.09 -17.94 -5.61
N THR A 17 1.15 -17.15 -5.82
CA THR A 17 2.39 -17.61 -6.46
C THR A 17 3.64 -17.05 -5.80
N GLU A 18 4.76 -17.77 -5.91
CA GLU A 18 6.06 -17.28 -5.42
C GLU A 18 6.48 -15.99 -6.12
N LYS A 19 6.20 -15.87 -7.42
CA LYS A 19 6.53 -14.68 -8.21
C LYS A 19 5.82 -13.42 -7.69
N GLU A 20 4.55 -13.55 -7.28
CA GLU A 20 3.80 -12.46 -6.66
C GLU A 20 4.37 -12.09 -5.30
N ALA A 21 4.66 -13.09 -4.46
CA ALA A 21 5.27 -12.87 -3.14
C ALA A 21 6.64 -12.17 -3.26
N GLU A 22 7.48 -12.59 -4.20
CA GLU A 22 8.76 -11.95 -4.47
C GLU A 22 8.60 -10.52 -5.00
N SER A 23 7.62 -10.30 -5.89
CA SER A 23 7.32 -8.97 -6.42
C SER A 23 6.91 -8.01 -5.30
N TYR A 24 6.02 -8.47 -4.41
CA TYR A 24 5.61 -7.72 -3.24
C TYR A 24 6.79 -7.45 -2.31
N ASN A 25 7.64 -8.45 -2.04
CA ASN A 25 8.82 -8.29 -1.21
C ASN A 25 9.80 -7.24 -1.75
N ARG A 26 10.03 -7.20 -3.08
CA ARG A 26 10.86 -6.16 -3.70
C ARG A 26 10.24 -4.78 -3.53
N TRP A 27 8.94 -4.65 -3.77
CA TRP A 27 8.23 -3.40 -3.56
C TRP A 27 8.28 -2.94 -2.10
N LEU A 28 8.04 -3.84 -1.14
CA LEU A 28 8.00 -3.53 0.29
C LEU A 28 9.38 -3.06 0.77
N LYS A 29 10.46 -3.75 0.37
CA LYS A 29 11.83 -3.31 0.69
C LYS A 29 12.07 -1.88 0.22
N ASN A 30 11.76 -1.57 -1.04
CA ASN A 30 11.92 -0.21 -1.58
C ASN A 30 11.04 0.82 -0.85
N LYS A 31 9.82 0.44 -0.49
CA LYS A 31 8.88 1.29 0.26
C LYS A 31 9.41 1.59 1.66
N VAL A 32 9.97 0.60 2.35
CA VAL A 32 10.60 0.75 3.67
C VAL A 32 11.83 1.63 3.59
N GLU A 33 12.73 1.42 2.64
CA GLU A 33 13.91 2.28 2.46
C GLU A 33 13.52 3.74 2.21
N SER A 34 12.49 3.97 1.39
CA SER A 34 11.96 5.32 1.17
C SER A 34 11.31 5.91 2.43
N ALA A 35 10.66 5.10 3.25
CA ALA A 35 10.05 5.57 4.50
C ALA A 35 11.11 5.92 5.56
N ARG A 36 12.25 5.18 5.59
CA ARG A 36 13.36 5.46 6.51
C ARG A 36 14.04 6.80 6.27
N SER A 37 14.01 7.30 5.04
CA SER A 37 14.54 8.61 4.67
C SER A 37 13.53 9.75 4.78
N ALA A 38 12.26 9.44 5.09
CA ALA A 38 11.21 10.43 5.20
C ALA A 38 11.25 11.15 6.58
N PRO A 39 10.77 12.41 6.66
CA PRO A 39 10.60 13.10 7.94
C PRO A 39 9.62 12.36 8.86
N VAL A 40 9.94 12.32 10.15
CA VAL A 40 9.01 11.86 11.19
C VAL A 40 8.03 12.98 11.49
N VAL A 41 6.76 12.63 11.63
CA VAL A 41 5.68 13.54 12.06
C VAL A 41 5.07 13.03 13.36
N SER A 42 4.51 13.95 14.15
CA SER A 42 3.73 13.61 15.34
C SER A 42 2.41 12.93 14.96
N HIS A 43 1.78 12.29 15.95
CA HIS A 43 0.47 11.68 15.77
C HIS A 43 -0.58 12.72 15.40
N GLU A 44 -0.55 13.88 16.05
CA GLU A 44 -1.47 15.01 15.84
C GLU A 44 -1.35 15.57 14.41
N GLU A 45 -0.13 15.75 13.91
CA GLU A 45 0.10 16.19 12.53
C GLU A 45 -0.43 15.17 11.50
N ALA A 46 -0.24 13.87 11.75
CA ALA A 46 -0.76 12.82 10.89
C ALA A 46 -2.30 12.83 10.87
N LEU A 47 -2.95 12.94 12.02
CA LEU A 47 -4.42 13.04 12.12
C LEU A 47 -4.95 14.27 11.38
N ALA A 48 -4.33 15.44 11.58
CA ALA A 48 -4.73 16.66 10.90
C ALA A 48 -4.60 16.54 9.38
N HIS A 49 -3.54 15.87 8.90
CA HIS A 49 -3.38 15.56 7.48
C HIS A 49 -4.54 14.71 6.95
N PHE A 50 -4.86 13.60 7.62
CA PHE A 50 -5.89 12.68 7.15
C PHE A 50 -7.29 13.29 7.20
N GLU A 51 -7.63 14.07 8.23
CA GLU A 51 -8.92 14.76 8.29
C GLU A 51 -9.08 15.75 7.13
N LYS A 52 -8.02 16.51 6.82
CA LYS A 52 -8.02 17.40 5.65
C LYS A 52 -8.25 16.66 4.34
N GLN A 53 -7.65 15.49 4.14
CA GLN A 53 -7.86 14.69 2.92
C GLN A 53 -9.27 14.10 2.87
N ARG A 54 -9.81 13.70 4.02
CA ARG A 54 -11.17 13.17 4.14
C ARG A 54 -12.20 14.22 3.74
N ILE A 55 -12.11 15.44 4.26
CA ILE A 55 -13.01 16.55 3.92
C ILE A 55 -12.96 16.82 2.39
N LYS A 56 -11.76 16.95 1.82
CA LYS A 56 -11.58 17.14 0.37
C LYS A 56 -12.21 16.02 -0.45
N ARG A 57 -12.14 14.78 0.02
CA ARG A 57 -12.77 13.62 -0.66
C ARG A 57 -14.29 13.77 -0.65
N LEU A 58 -14.87 14.16 0.48
CA LEU A 58 -16.32 14.31 0.63
C LEU A 58 -16.87 15.44 -0.23
N GLU A 59 -16.19 16.60 -0.25
CA GLU A 59 -16.56 17.73 -1.12
C GLU A 59 -16.58 17.31 -2.60
N ARG A 60 -15.55 16.56 -3.04
CA ARG A 60 -15.50 16.05 -4.42
C ARG A 60 -16.65 15.09 -4.75
N LEU A 61 -17.04 14.24 -3.79
CA LEU A 61 -18.14 13.30 -3.99
C LEU A 61 -19.49 14.00 -4.04
N GLN A 62 -19.69 15.02 -3.20
CA GLN A 62 -20.88 15.86 -3.24
C GLN A 62 -21.00 16.57 -4.60
N ASN A 63 -19.91 17.20 -5.06
CA ASN A 63 -19.90 17.92 -6.33
C ASN A 63 -19.93 17.02 -7.58
N ALA A 64 -19.73 15.70 -7.43
CA ALA A 64 -19.81 14.73 -8.53
C ALA A 64 -21.17 14.04 -8.63
N GLY A 65 -22.05 14.26 -7.65
CA GLY A 65 -23.44 13.78 -7.64
C GLY A 65 -24.47 14.80 -8.14
N ASP A 66 -24.04 16.03 -8.44
CA ASP A 66 -24.83 17.13 -9.01
C ASP A 66 -24.66 17.23 -10.54
#